data_AF-A0A9X6LW81-F1
#
_entry.id   AF-A0A9X6LW81-F1
#
_cell.length_a   1.000
_cell.length_b   1.000
_cell.length_c   1.000
_cell.angle_alpha   90.00
_cell.angle_beta   90.00
_cell.angle_gamma   90.00
#
_symmetry.space_group_name_H-M   'P 1'
#
loop_
_entity.id
_entity.type
_entity.pdbx_description
1 polymer ?
#
loop_
_entity_poly.entity_id
_entity_poly.type
_entity_poly.pdbx_seq_one_letter_code
_entity_poly.pdbx_strand_id
1 'polypeptide(L)'
;MTTQYHLDEKIYTDHAQWKQAIANDWFKKYNQYMIKEFFYLGRKFEFEGHVHEVLNNNAEVSKMKGWLKLKVFGDKSHEVYIHPKKILRDKPELKNELDDSLEGKTIISHISENHEQMKLFL
;
A
#
# COMPACT_ATOMS: atom_id res chain seq x y z
N MET A 1 30.36 0.16 16.22
CA MET A 1 29.19 -0.40 15.52
C MET A 1 28.71 0.64 14.52
N THR A 2 28.56 0.30 13.25
CA THR A 2 28.06 1.22 12.22
C THR A 2 26.53 1.16 12.20
N THR A 3 25.86 2.32 12.22
CA THR A 3 24.40 2.39 12.11
C THR A 3 23.96 1.81 10.76
N GLN A 4 23.07 0.83 10.80
CA GLN A 4 22.47 0.23 9.61
C GLN A 4 21.08 0.79 9.40
N TYR A 5 20.81 1.26 8.19
CA TYR A 5 19.51 1.75 7.77
C TYR A 5 18.89 0.77 6.78
N HIS A 6 17.64 0.38 7.00
CA HIS A 6 16.96 -0.64 6.19
C HIS A 6 15.88 0.01 5.33
N LEU A 7 15.81 -0.35 4.05
CA LEU A 7 14.72 0.00 3.15
C LEU A 7 14.51 -1.14 2.16
N ASP A 8 13.32 -1.76 2.20
CA ASP A 8 13.01 -3.01 1.50
C ASP A 8 14.07 -4.11 1.79
N GLU A 9 14.67 -4.66 0.74
CA GLU A 9 15.70 -5.72 0.80
C GLU A 9 17.13 -5.15 0.84
N LYS A 10 17.27 -3.81 0.94
CA LYS A 10 18.57 -3.14 0.94
C LYS A 10 18.94 -2.59 2.31
N ILE A 11 20.21 -2.78 2.66
CA ILE A 11 20.85 -2.21 3.84
C ILE A 11 21.78 -1.09 3.38
N TYR A 12 21.63 0.08 3.99
CA TYR A 12 22.47 1.25 3.76
C TYR A 12 23.31 1.50 4.99
N THR A 13 24.60 1.74 4.79
CA THR A 13 25.55 2.14 5.84
C THR A 13 25.81 3.64 5.86
N ASP A 14 25.34 4.36 4.83
CA ASP A 14 25.40 5.81 4.69
C ASP A 14 23.99 6.42 4.81
N HIS A 15 23.84 7.37 5.72
CA HIS A 15 22.55 8.01 6.00
C HIS A 15 22.05 8.89 4.84
N ALA A 16 22.95 9.55 4.10
CA ALA A 16 22.57 10.40 2.97
C ALA A 16 22.05 9.55 1.80
N GLN A 17 22.69 8.41 1.53
CA GLN A 17 22.22 7.44 0.53
C GLN A 17 20.86 6.85 0.91
N TRP A 18 20.66 6.48 2.18
CA TRP A 18 19.36 6.01 2.66
C TRP A 18 18.27 7.08 2.53
N LYS A 19 18.57 8.33 2.88
CA LYS A 19 17.62 9.45 2.76
C LYS A 19 17.23 9.71 1.31
N GLN A 20 18.18 9.63 0.37
CA GLN A 20 17.88 9.71 -1.06
C GLN A 20 17.02 8.52 -1.54
N ALA A 21 17.30 7.31 -1.05
CA ALA A 21 16.52 6.12 -1.39
C ALA A 21 15.07 6.23 -0.91
N ILE A 22 14.83 6.73 0.31
CA ILE A 22 13.48 7.05 0.81
C ILE A 22 12.82 8.13 -0.02
N ALA A 23 13.55 9.20 -0.33
CA ALA A 23 13.02 10.29 -1.14
C ALA A 23 12.60 9.82 -2.54
N ASN A 24 13.21 8.75 -3.06
CA ASN A 24 12.89 8.17 -4.36
C ASN A 24 11.98 6.92 -4.27
N ASP A 25 11.46 6.59 -3.09
CA ASP A 25 10.57 5.45 -2.92
C ASP A 25 9.26 5.70 -3.68
N TRP A 26 8.98 4.89 -4.70
CA TRP A 26 7.75 4.96 -5.48
C TRP A 26 6.49 4.75 -4.63
N PHE A 27 6.61 4.00 -3.53
CA PHE A 27 5.49 3.69 -2.65
C PHE A 27 5.05 4.90 -1.82
N LYS A 28 5.91 5.92 -1.67
CA LYS A 28 5.63 7.12 -0.87
C LYS A 28 4.41 7.92 -1.35
N LYS A 29 4.02 7.75 -2.62
CA LYS A 29 2.86 8.45 -3.20
C LYS A 29 1.53 7.95 -2.62
N TYR A 30 1.51 6.76 -2.02
CA TYR A 30 0.33 6.21 -1.35
C TYR A 30 0.41 6.49 0.14
N ASN A 31 -0.62 7.13 0.68
CA ASN A 31 -0.76 7.23 2.13
C ASN A 31 -1.34 5.92 2.71
N GLN A 32 -1.18 5.73 4.03
CA GLN A 32 -1.63 4.51 4.71
C GLN A 32 -3.14 4.25 4.55
N TYR A 33 -3.96 5.29 4.48
CA TYR A 33 -5.41 5.15 4.33
C TYR A 33 -5.79 4.57 2.96
N MET A 34 -5.15 5.05 1.89
CA MET A 34 -5.39 4.53 0.53
C MET A 34 -5.04 3.05 0.42
N ILE A 35 -3.92 2.63 1.00
CA ILE A 35 -3.52 1.22 1.00
C ILE A 35 -4.55 0.37 1.74
N LYS A 36 -5.12 0.87 2.85
CA LYS A 36 -6.18 0.17 3.60
C LYS A 36 -7.48 0.07 2.83
N GLU A 37 -7.88 1.13 2.14
CA GLU A 37 -9.10 1.12 1.31
C GLU A 37 -8.93 0.19 0.11
N PHE A 38 -7.77 0.23 -0.55
CA PHE A 38 -7.50 -0.64 -1.69
C PHE A 38 -7.49 -2.10 -1.27
N PHE A 39 -6.75 -2.44 -0.20
CA PHE A 39 -6.78 -3.76 0.44
C PHE A 39 -7.84 -3.81 1.55
N TYR A 40 -9.11 -3.59 1.21
CA TYR A 40 -10.21 -3.68 2.18
C TYR A 40 -10.40 -5.13 2.68
N LEU A 41 -11.01 -5.29 3.85
CA LEU A 41 -11.28 -6.62 4.45
C LEU A 41 -12.17 -7.47 3.53
N GLY A 42 -11.79 -8.72 3.31
CA GLY A 42 -12.49 -9.63 2.40
C GLY A 42 -12.15 -9.43 0.92
N ARG A 43 -11.34 -8.41 0.55
CA ARG A 43 -10.84 -8.28 -0.81
C ARG A 43 -10.07 -9.52 -1.21
N LYS A 44 -10.35 -10.03 -2.42
CA LYS A 44 -9.64 -11.15 -3.01
C LYS A 44 -8.79 -10.72 -4.19
N PHE A 45 -7.60 -11.28 -4.32
CA PHE A 45 -6.69 -11.02 -5.44
C PHE A 45 -5.73 -12.20 -5.64
N GLU A 46 -5.18 -12.34 -6.84
CA GLU A 46 -4.17 -13.36 -7.13
C GLU A 46 -2.77 -12.80 -6.87
N PHE A 47 -1.95 -13.56 -6.15
CA PHE A 47 -0.55 -13.23 -5.85
C PHE A 47 0.25 -14.54 -5.71
N GLU A 48 1.48 -14.57 -6.25
CA GLU A 48 2.34 -15.78 -6.23
C GLU A 48 1.59 -17.07 -6.66
N GLY A 49 0.70 -16.99 -7.66
CA GLY A 49 -0.08 -18.11 -8.20
C GLY A 49 -1.23 -18.62 -7.32
N HIS A 50 -1.56 -17.91 -6.24
CA HIS A 50 -2.64 -18.28 -5.32
C HIS A 50 -3.62 -17.14 -5.13
N VAL A 51 -4.90 -17.47 -4.91
CA VAL A 51 -5.89 -16.49 -4.48
C VAL A 51 -5.64 -16.17 -3.01
N HIS A 52 -5.58 -14.89 -2.69
CA HIS A 52 -5.45 -14.36 -1.34
C HIS A 52 -6.73 -13.61 -0.95
N GLU A 53 -7.11 -13.66 0.32
CA GLU A 53 -8.17 -12.84 0.91
C GLU A 53 -7.63 -12.02 2.08
N VAL A 54 -7.97 -10.74 2.14
CA VAL A 54 -7.54 -9.85 3.22
C VAL A 54 -8.33 -10.13 4.50
N LEU A 55 -7.66 -10.61 5.54
CA LEU A 55 -8.23 -10.82 6.88
C LEU A 55 -8.02 -9.62 7.82
N ASN A 56 -6.90 -8.91 7.65
CA ASN A 56 -6.60 -7.66 8.36
C ASN A 56 -5.70 -6.80 7.48
N ASN A 57 -6.05 -5.53 7.28
CA ASN A 57 -5.32 -4.58 6.45
C ASN A 57 -4.46 -3.58 7.23
N ASN A 58 -4.30 -3.80 8.53
CA ASN A 58 -3.48 -2.99 9.41
C ASN A 58 -2.83 -3.83 10.52
N ALA A 59 -2.42 -5.05 10.19
CA ALA A 59 -1.75 -5.93 11.13
C ALA A 59 -0.41 -5.33 11.59
N GLU A 60 -0.01 -5.68 12.81
CA GLU A 60 1.28 -5.32 13.38
C GLU A 60 2.22 -6.53 13.34
N VAL A 61 3.35 -6.39 12.65
CA VAL A 61 4.39 -7.41 12.57
C VAL A 61 5.71 -6.75 12.95
N SER A 62 6.42 -7.32 13.93
CA SER A 62 7.70 -6.79 14.42
C SER A 62 7.65 -5.29 14.80
N LYS A 63 6.58 -4.87 15.48
CA LYS A 63 6.31 -3.47 15.89
C LYS A 63 6.02 -2.49 14.74
N MET A 64 5.84 -2.98 13.51
CA MET A 64 5.44 -2.17 12.36
C MET A 64 3.99 -2.45 11.99
N LYS A 65 3.15 -1.40 11.96
CA LYS A 65 1.75 -1.48 11.51
C LYS A 65 1.66 -1.34 9.99
N GLY A 66 0.53 -1.77 9.43
CA GLY A 66 0.23 -1.65 7.99
C GLY A 66 0.53 -2.90 7.17
N TRP A 67 0.84 -4.01 7.83
CA TRP A 67 0.94 -5.31 7.17
C TRP A 67 -0.45 -5.84 6.82
N LEU A 68 -0.53 -6.61 5.74
CA LEU A 68 -1.72 -7.38 5.41
C LEU A 68 -1.60 -8.76 6.03
N LYS A 69 -2.60 -9.16 6.82
CA LYS A 69 -2.85 -10.55 7.16
C LYS A 69 -3.75 -11.13 6.07
N LEU A 70 -3.28 -12.16 5.38
CA LEU A 70 -3.96 -12.74 4.23
C LEU A 70 -4.26 -14.22 4.49
N LYS A 71 -5.42 -14.67 4.03
CA LYS A 71 -5.72 -16.09 3.85
C LYS A 71 -5.34 -16.49 2.44
N VAL A 72 -4.47 -17.48 2.30
CA VAL A 72 -4.10 -18.07 1.01
C VAL A 72 -5.01 -19.26 0.73
N PHE A 73 -5.62 -19.30 -0.45
CA PHE A 73 -6.42 -20.43 -0.91
C PHE A 73 -5.57 -21.43 -1.70
N GLY A 74 -5.85 -22.72 -1.50
CA GLY A 74 -5.17 -23.86 -2.13
C GLY A 74 -5.64 -25.16 -1.46
N ASP A 75 -4.95 -26.27 -1.70
CA ASP A 75 -5.28 -27.59 -1.11
C ASP A 75 -5.38 -27.56 0.42
N LYS A 76 -4.57 -26.70 1.06
CA LYS A 76 -4.70 -26.34 2.47
C LYS A 76 -4.61 -24.83 2.60
N SER A 77 -5.70 -24.21 3.03
CA SER A 77 -5.68 -22.78 3.32
C SER A 77 -4.79 -22.48 4.51
N HIS A 78 -3.97 -21.44 4.41
CA HIS A 78 -3.10 -20.98 5.49
C HIS A 78 -3.08 -19.44 5.53
N GLU A 79 -2.53 -18.88 6.61
CA GLU A 79 -2.45 -17.43 6.80
C GLU A 79 -1.00 -16.95 6.63
N VAL A 80 -0.83 -15.80 5.99
CA VAL A 80 0.48 -15.16 5.78
C VAL A 80 0.41 -13.66 6.08
N TYR A 81 1.55 -13.08 6.44
CA TYR A 81 1.70 -11.64 6.60
C TYR A 81 2.56 -11.08 5.47
N ILE A 82 2.00 -10.18 4.67
CA ILE A 82 2.70 -9.59 3.52
C ILE A 82 2.57 -8.08 3.56
N HIS A 83 3.68 -7.39 3.35
CA HIS A 83 3.67 -5.94 3.24
C HIS A 83 3.05 -5.53 1.88
N PRO A 84 2.08 -4.58 1.85
CA PRO A 84 1.39 -4.16 0.62
C PRO A 84 2.33 -3.80 -0.53
N LYS A 85 3.44 -3.13 -0.20
CA LYS A 85 4.49 -2.75 -1.18
C LYS A 85 5.04 -3.94 -1.96
N LYS A 86 5.18 -5.12 -1.35
CA LYS A 86 5.66 -6.32 -2.04
C LYS A 86 4.66 -6.75 -3.12
N ILE A 87 3.38 -6.85 -2.74
CA ILE A 87 2.30 -7.25 -3.65
C ILE A 87 2.23 -6.28 -4.84
N LEU A 88 2.21 -4.97 -4.57
CA LEU A 88 2.08 -3.94 -5.61
C LEU A 88 3.33 -3.83 -6.51
N ARG A 89 4.50 -4.23 -6.02
CA ARG A 89 5.72 -4.30 -6.85
C ARG A 89 5.66 -5.47 -7.84
N ASP A 90 5.20 -6.62 -7.37
CA ASP A 90 5.23 -7.87 -8.13
C ASP A 90 3.97 -8.08 -8.98
N LYS A 91 2.90 -7.31 -8.70
CA LYS A 91 1.62 -7.30 -9.42
C LYS A 91 1.32 -5.90 -9.98
N PRO A 92 1.91 -5.54 -11.15
CA PRO A 92 1.65 -4.27 -11.81
C PRO A 92 0.16 -3.99 -12.05
N GLU A 93 -0.65 -5.01 -12.28
CA GLU A 93 -2.09 -4.91 -12.47
C GLU A 93 -2.79 -4.31 -11.23
N LEU A 94 -2.44 -4.77 -10.03
CA LEU A 94 -3.00 -4.24 -8.78
C LEU A 94 -2.47 -2.84 -8.49
N LYS A 95 -1.22 -2.57 -8.86
CA LYS A 95 -0.64 -1.23 -8.74
C LYS A 95 -1.35 -0.24 -9.66
N ASN A 96 -1.64 -0.63 -10.90
CA ASN A 96 -2.36 0.21 -11.84
C ASN A 96 -3.79 0.45 -11.38
N GLU A 97 -4.49 -0.57 -10.86
CA GLU A 97 -5.82 -0.37 -10.28
C GLU A 97 -5.82 0.61 -9.10
N LEU A 98 -4.80 0.53 -8.23
CA LEU A 98 -4.60 1.51 -7.16
C LEU A 98 -4.29 2.91 -7.71
N ASP A 99 -3.50 3.00 -8.78
CA ASP A 99 -3.18 4.26 -9.47
C ASP A 99 -4.41 4.87 -10.18
N ASP A 100 -5.32 4.05 -10.73
CA ASP A 100 -6.56 4.53 -11.34
C ASP A 100 -7.56 5.00 -10.27
N SER A 101 -7.58 4.33 -9.11
CA SER A 101 -8.40 4.75 -7.97
C SER A 101 -7.97 6.12 -7.41
N LEU A 102 -6.70 6.49 -7.62
CA LEU A 102 -6.18 7.82 -7.31
C LEU A 102 -6.78 8.87 -8.24
N GLU A 103 -6.75 8.65 -9.56
CA GLU A 103 -7.26 9.60 -10.56
C GLU A 103 -8.77 9.82 -10.41
N GLY A 104 -9.53 8.75 -10.16
CA GLY A 104 -10.96 8.84 -9.88
C GLY A 104 -11.28 9.65 -8.62
N LYS A 105 -10.48 9.52 -7.55
CA LYS A 105 -10.63 10.32 -6.32
C LYS A 105 -10.20 11.78 -6.51
N THR A 106 -9.19 12.05 -7.33
CA THR A 106 -8.78 13.42 -7.67
C THR A 106 -9.90 14.15 -8.43
N ILE A 107 -10.65 13.45 -9.29
CA ILE A 107 -11.81 14.02 -9.99
C ILE A 107 -12.95 14.33 -9.01
N ILE A 108 -13.27 13.40 -8.08
CA ILE A 108 -14.34 13.61 -7.10
C ILE A 108 -14.00 14.76 -6.12
N SER A 109 -12.75 14.84 -5.65
CA SER A 109 -12.28 15.93 -4.77
C SER A 109 -12.42 17.30 -5.44
N HIS A 110 -12.00 17.42 -6.71
CA HIS A 110 -12.14 18.67 -7.47
C HIS A 110 -13.60 19.05 -7.71
N ILE A 111 -14.51 18.09 -7.86
CA ILE A 111 -15.96 18.36 -7.98
C ILE A 111 -16.54 18.81 -6.64
N SER A 112 -16.17 18.18 -5.53
CA SER A 112 -16.65 18.58 -4.20
C SER A 112 -16.13 19.95 -3.75
N GLU A 113 -14.85 20.25 -3.99
CA GLU A 113 -14.27 21.57 -3.67
C GLU A 113 -14.89 22.69 -4.51
N ASN A 114 -15.16 22.44 -5.80
CA ASN A 114 -15.89 23.40 -6.64
C ASN A 114 -17.34 23.60 -6.18
N HIS A 115 -18.03 22.55 -5.70
CA HIS A 115 -19.38 22.68 -5.16
C HIS A 115 -19.43 23.42 -3.81
N GLU A 116 -18.41 23.32 -2.97
CA GLU A 116 -18.33 24.12 -1.73
C GLU A 116 -18.03 25.59 -2.03
N GLN A 117 -17.23 25.91 -3.05
CA GLN A 117 -17.01 27.29 -3.47
C GLN A 117 -18.26 27.95 -4.07
N MET A 118 -19.15 27.21 -4.74
CA MET A 118 -20.41 27.76 -5.25
C MET A 118 -21.43 28.11 -4.16
N LYS A 119 -21.30 27.56 -2.94
CA LYS A 119 -22.21 27.88 -1.81
C LYS A 119 -21.80 29.12 -1.01
N LEU A 120 -20.61 29.66 -1.22
CA LEU A 120 -20.10 30.86 -0.52
C LEU A 120 -20.48 32.18 -1.21
N PHE A 121 -21.17 32.12 -2.35
CA PHE A 121 -21.61 33.28 -3.14
C PHE A 121 -23.13 33.40 -3.29
N LEU A 122 -23.91 32.68 -2.47
CA LEU A 122 -25.37 32.76 -2.41
C LEU A 122 -25.85 33.28 -1.05
#